data_AF-A0A662LV79-F1
#
_entry.id   AF-A0A662LV79-F1
#
_cell.length_a   1.000
_cell.length_b   1.000
_cell.length_c   1.000
_cell.angle_alpha   90.00
_cell.angle_beta   90.00
_cell.angle_gamma   90.00
#
_symmetry.space_group_name_H-M   'P 1'
#
loop_
_entity.id
_entity.type
_entity.pdbx_description
1 polymer ?
#
loop_
_entity_poly.entity_id
_entity_poly.type
_entity_poly.pdbx_seq_one_letter_code
_entity_poly.pdbx_strand_id
1 'polypeptide(L)'
;MENYTKNGLLFIFLGLIVGGISSLIMFLYSFIITSQGTSGIFGMVGIGMFSGFGGLLTLVGGVFMLMGRKEFTKRHEEFITKAVVFLVLSIVSSMVIVIGSTVISAVSGSPNIYASSFLPALISSVLGGLVYVFALYELMDPKGRTLLYIAYIVSIGIALISSLYVLGLFGDVFGGEITTDLAPSAMNLVSSASKISVLGVVSSLLWAITAYIPFKRIKDGEIVAKIKTNEIHISKRICPNCSKNIPDDANICPYCGKQFESFL
;
A
#
# COMPACT_ATOMS: atom_id res chain seq x y z
N MET A 1 -10.55 -21.69 3.74
CA MET A 1 -9.56 -20.62 3.55
C MET A 1 -10.30 -19.29 3.43
N GLU A 2 -11.04 -18.92 4.48
CA GLU A 2 -11.89 -17.74 4.44
C GLU A 2 -11.18 -16.57 5.13
N ASN A 3 -11.32 -15.38 4.56
CA ASN A 3 -10.91 -14.09 5.12
C ASN A 3 -9.45 -13.68 4.92
N TYR A 4 -8.70 -14.29 3.99
CA TYR A 4 -7.33 -13.84 3.73
C TYR A 4 -7.30 -12.41 3.21
N THR A 5 -8.18 -12.05 2.27
CA THR A 5 -8.21 -10.68 1.74
C THR A 5 -8.67 -9.67 2.79
N LYS A 6 -9.64 -10.05 3.63
CA LYS A 6 -10.13 -9.21 4.72
C LYS A 6 -9.03 -8.92 5.74
N ASN A 7 -8.30 -9.96 6.17
CA ASN A 7 -7.19 -9.81 7.10
C ASN A 7 -6.02 -9.06 6.44
N GLY A 8 -5.75 -9.31 5.17
CA GLY A 8 -4.74 -8.59 4.39
C GLY A 8 -5.00 -7.10 4.32
N LEU A 9 -6.23 -6.70 3.99
CA LEU A 9 -6.67 -5.29 3.99
C LEU A 9 -6.55 -4.65 5.37
N LEU A 10 -6.90 -5.38 6.43
CA LEU A 10 -6.77 -4.90 7.81
C LEU A 10 -5.30 -4.65 8.17
N PHE A 11 -4.39 -5.56 7.82
CA PHE A 11 -2.95 -5.36 8.05
C PHE A 11 -2.38 -4.21 7.23
N ILE A 12 -2.80 -4.06 5.97
CA ILE A 12 -2.43 -2.90 5.13
C ILE A 12 -2.91 -1.60 5.79
N PHE A 13 -4.17 -1.55 6.22
CA PHE A 13 -4.75 -0.38 6.88
C PHE A 13 -4.02 -0.02 8.18
N LEU A 14 -3.77 -1.01 9.05
CA LEU A 14 -3.01 -0.80 10.28
C LEU A 14 -1.57 -0.35 10.01
N GLY A 15 -0.90 -0.96 9.03
CA GLY A 15 0.45 -0.58 8.61
C GLY A 15 0.53 0.88 8.14
N LEU A 16 -0.47 1.32 7.35
CA LEU A 16 -0.57 2.71 6.88
C LEU A 16 -0.86 3.69 8.02
N ILE A 17 -1.71 3.33 8.99
CA ILE A 17 -1.94 4.16 10.19
C ILE A 17 -0.67 4.27 11.03
N VAL A 18 -0.01 3.14 11.31
CA VAL A 18 1.24 3.12 12.09
C VAL A 18 2.32 3.94 11.40
N GLY A 19 2.45 3.82 10.07
CA GLY A 19 3.36 4.64 9.26
C GLY A 19 3.02 6.13 9.32
N GLY A 20 1.74 6.47 9.23
CA GLY A 20 1.26 7.85 9.34
C GLY A 20 1.52 8.46 10.72
N ILE A 21 1.22 7.73 11.80
CA ILE A 21 1.50 8.14 13.18
C ILE A 21 3.01 8.31 13.40
N SER A 22 3.82 7.38 12.90
CA SER A 22 5.29 7.46 12.99
C SER A 22 5.82 8.72 12.29
N SER A 23 5.27 9.04 11.12
CA SER A 23 5.60 10.26 10.36
C SER A 23 5.18 11.52 11.11
N LEU A 24 4.02 11.51 11.78
CA LEU A 24 3.55 12.62 12.60
C LEU A 24 4.43 12.82 13.85
N ILE A 25 4.83 11.74 14.51
CA ILE A 25 5.74 11.80 15.67
C ILE A 25 7.10 12.34 15.23
N MET A 26 7.64 11.92 14.08
CA MET A 26 8.85 12.50 13.50
C MET A 26 8.73 14.01 13.31
N PHE A 27 7.62 14.44 12.71
CA PHE A 27 7.37 15.85 12.47
C PHE A 27 7.37 16.64 13.78
N LEU A 28 6.58 16.22 14.76
CA LEU A 28 6.49 16.87 16.07
C LEU A 28 7.84 16.89 16.80
N TYR A 29 8.59 15.80 16.73
CA TYR A 29 9.93 15.71 17.33
C TYR A 29 10.91 16.68 16.68
N SER A 30 10.94 16.74 15.34
CA SER A 30 11.79 17.68 14.60
C SER A 30 11.46 19.15 14.91
N PHE A 31 10.17 19.44 15.09
CA PHE A 31 9.70 20.76 15.48
C PHE A 31 10.18 21.15 16.89
N ILE A 32 10.08 20.24 17.86
CA ILE A 32 10.52 20.48 19.25
C ILE A 32 12.04 20.68 19.32
N ILE A 33 12.84 19.82 18.69
CA ILE A 33 14.31 19.98 18.68
C ILE A 33 14.72 21.34 18.12
N THR A 34 14.13 21.72 16.98
CA THR A 34 14.47 23.00 16.32
C THR A 34 14.20 24.19 17.24
N SER A 35 13.18 24.09 18.10
CA SER A 35 12.84 25.16 19.05
C SER A 35 13.74 25.24 20.29
N GLN A 36 14.42 24.16 20.68
CA GLN A 36 15.21 24.13 21.92
C GLN A 36 16.73 24.17 21.73
N GLY A 37 17.23 24.18 20.49
CA GLY A 37 18.66 24.27 20.20
C GLY A 37 19.50 23.10 20.76
N THR A 38 18.86 22.02 21.21
CA THR A 38 19.52 20.87 21.81
C THR A 38 19.78 19.81 20.74
N SER A 39 21.03 19.40 20.59
CA SER A 39 21.47 18.34 19.67
C SER A 39 21.01 16.97 20.14
N GLY A 40 19.71 16.67 19.98
CA GLY A 40 19.09 15.40 20.37
C GLY A 40 19.38 14.26 19.39
N ILE A 41 20.60 13.71 19.41
CA ILE A 41 21.01 12.57 18.56
C ILE A 41 20.20 11.29 18.89
N PHE A 42 19.69 11.16 20.11
CA PHE A 42 18.99 9.96 20.58
C PHE A 42 17.60 9.73 19.94
N GLY A 43 16.97 10.73 19.31
CA GLY A 43 15.64 10.56 18.71
C GLY A 43 15.64 9.84 17.36
N MET A 44 16.70 9.93 16.57
CA MET A 44 16.69 9.43 15.19
C MET A 44 16.63 7.89 15.11
N VAL A 45 17.28 7.19 16.03
CA VAL A 45 17.35 5.71 16.01
C VAL A 45 16.02 5.08 16.41
N GLY A 46 15.34 5.63 17.43
CA GLY A 46 14.07 5.10 17.90
C GLY A 46 12.95 5.23 16.86
N ILE A 47 12.89 6.34 16.15
CA ILE A 47 11.75 6.63 15.26
C ILE A 47 11.86 5.89 13.92
N GLY A 48 13.07 5.63 13.43
CA GLY A 48 13.28 4.81 12.23
C GLY A 48 12.72 3.38 12.37
N MET A 49 12.81 2.79 13.57
CA MET A 49 12.30 1.45 13.84
C MET A 49 10.77 1.37 13.70
N PHE A 50 10.03 2.38 14.15
CA PHE A 50 8.56 2.39 14.06
C PHE A 50 8.05 2.46 12.62
N SER A 51 8.73 3.22 11.76
CA SER A 51 8.42 3.25 10.32
C SER A 51 8.61 1.87 9.67
N GLY A 52 9.65 1.14 10.07
CA GLY A 52 9.91 -0.23 9.61
C GLY A 52 8.78 -1.20 9.95
N PHE A 53 8.19 -1.10 11.15
CA PHE A 53 7.04 -1.92 11.53
C PHE A 53 5.80 -1.67 10.66
N GLY A 54 5.53 -0.40 10.33
CA GLY A 54 4.43 -0.05 9.42
C GLY A 54 4.60 -0.70 8.04
N GLY A 55 5.79 -0.60 7.47
CA GLY A 55 6.11 -1.23 6.19
C GLY A 55 5.99 -2.76 6.23
N LEU A 56 6.43 -3.40 7.32
CA LEU A 56 6.35 -4.84 7.48
C LEU A 56 4.89 -5.33 7.61
N LEU A 57 4.05 -4.62 8.36
CA LEU A 57 2.61 -4.90 8.45
C LEU A 57 1.93 -4.80 7.08
N THR A 58 2.24 -3.75 6.33
CA THR A 58 1.73 -3.56 4.97
C THR A 58 2.18 -4.69 4.04
N LEU A 59 3.43 -5.13 4.14
CA LEU A 59 3.95 -6.25 3.35
C LEU A 59 3.22 -7.55 3.69
N VAL A 60 3.08 -7.88 4.98
CA VAL A 60 2.32 -9.06 5.44
C VAL A 60 0.88 -8.99 4.94
N GLY A 61 0.25 -7.83 5.03
CA GLY A 61 -1.11 -7.61 4.51
C GLY A 61 -1.20 -7.78 3.00
N GLY A 62 -0.19 -7.32 2.25
CA GLY A 62 -0.05 -7.58 0.82
C GLY A 62 0.03 -9.07 0.51
N VAL A 63 0.85 -9.83 1.22
CA VAL A 63 0.98 -11.29 1.05
C VAL A 63 -0.37 -11.99 1.29
N PHE A 64 -1.09 -11.63 2.35
CA PHE A 64 -2.42 -12.17 2.61
C PHE A 64 -3.40 -11.85 1.48
N MET A 65 -3.33 -10.65 0.93
CA MET A 65 -4.14 -10.25 -0.22
C MET A 65 -3.80 -11.07 -1.48
N LEU A 66 -2.52 -11.43 -1.68
CA LEU A 66 -2.11 -12.34 -2.76
C LEU A 66 -2.66 -13.76 -2.57
N MET A 67 -2.63 -14.28 -1.35
CA MET A 67 -3.22 -15.58 -1.02
C MET A 67 -4.74 -15.58 -1.22
N GLY A 68 -5.40 -14.47 -0.88
CA GLY A 68 -6.83 -14.25 -1.03
C GLY A 68 -7.33 -13.99 -2.46
N ARG A 69 -6.44 -13.94 -3.47
CA ARG A 69 -6.81 -13.52 -4.85
C ARG A 69 -7.98 -14.30 -5.48
N LYS A 70 -8.17 -15.56 -5.09
CA LYS A 70 -9.23 -16.45 -5.60
C LYS A 70 -10.57 -16.30 -4.87
N GLU A 71 -10.63 -15.53 -3.79
CA GLU A 71 -11.85 -15.33 -2.99
C GLU A 71 -12.92 -14.53 -3.78
N PHE A 72 -12.53 -13.76 -4.80
CA PHE A 72 -13.41 -12.84 -5.53
C PHE A 72 -13.57 -13.17 -7.03
N THR A 73 -13.91 -12.17 -7.84
CA THR A 73 -14.15 -12.27 -9.28
C THR A 73 -12.88 -12.67 -10.04
N LYS A 74 -13.03 -13.26 -11.25
CA LYS A 74 -11.86 -13.58 -12.10
C LYS A 74 -11.05 -12.33 -12.45
N ARG A 75 -11.74 -11.18 -12.60
CA ARG A 75 -11.09 -9.88 -12.78
C ARG A 75 -10.19 -9.53 -11.60
N HIS A 76 -10.66 -9.70 -10.35
CA HIS A 76 -9.82 -9.41 -9.19
C HIS A 76 -8.51 -10.21 -9.22
N GLU A 77 -8.56 -11.50 -9.58
CA GLU A 77 -7.34 -12.33 -9.72
C GLU A 77 -6.38 -11.77 -10.78
N GLU A 78 -6.87 -11.32 -11.94
CA GLU A 78 -6.06 -10.69 -12.98
C GLU A 78 -5.43 -9.37 -12.51
N PHE A 79 -6.19 -8.54 -11.79
CA PHE A 79 -5.73 -7.29 -11.22
C PHE A 79 -4.63 -7.51 -10.17
N ILE A 80 -4.81 -8.46 -9.26
CA ILE A 80 -3.79 -8.86 -8.28
C ILE A 80 -2.53 -9.37 -8.98
N THR A 81 -2.67 -10.17 -10.04
CA THR A 81 -1.51 -10.67 -10.79
C THR A 81 -0.72 -9.52 -11.42
N LYS A 82 -1.40 -8.52 -12.00
CA LYS A 82 -0.75 -7.29 -12.49
C LYS A 82 -0.05 -6.52 -11.37
N ALA A 83 -0.69 -6.40 -10.20
CA ALA A 83 -0.09 -5.74 -9.04
C ALA A 83 1.22 -6.43 -8.60
N VAL A 84 1.27 -7.77 -8.61
CA VAL A 84 2.50 -8.53 -8.33
C VAL A 84 3.60 -8.25 -9.35
N VAL A 85 3.27 -8.20 -10.64
CA VAL A 85 4.24 -7.87 -11.69
C VAL A 85 4.83 -6.47 -11.47
N PHE A 86 3.99 -5.47 -11.16
CA PHE A 86 4.46 -4.11 -10.84
C PHE A 86 5.29 -4.06 -9.56
N LEU A 87 4.98 -4.88 -8.55
CA LEU A 87 5.76 -4.99 -7.32
C LEU A 87 7.16 -5.58 -7.61
N VAL A 88 7.25 -6.63 -8.41
CA VAL A 88 8.55 -7.21 -8.79
C VAL A 88 9.35 -6.20 -9.61
N LEU A 89 8.71 -5.52 -10.56
CA LEU A 89 9.35 -4.45 -11.34
C LEU A 89 9.86 -3.30 -10.46
N SER A 90 9.11 -2.90 -9.43
CA SER A 90 9.55 -1.84 -8.50
C SER A 90 10.77 -2.27 -7.68
N ILE A 91 10.78 -3.51 -7.19
CA ILE A 91 11.92 -4.06 -6.46
C ILE A 91 13.15 -4.16 -7.36
N VAL A 92 13.01 -4.71 -8.58
CA VAL A 92 14.14 -4.84 -9.51
C VAL A 92 14.66 -3.47 -9.93
N SER A 93 13.78 -2.53 -10.28
CA SER A 93 14.21 -1.17 -10.66
C SER A 93 14.92 -0.45 -9.53
N SER A 94 14.41 -0.53 -8.29
CA SER A 94 15.08 0.08 -7.13
C SER A 94 16.45 -0.56 -6.87
N MET A 95 16.58 -1.90 -6.95
CA MET A 95 17.87 -2.58 -6.80
C MET A 95 18.89 -2.17 -7.88
N VAL A 96 18.48 -2.16 -9.16
CA VAL A 96 19.37 -1.79 -10.27
C VAL A 96 19.88 -0.37 -10.09
N ILE A 97 19.04 0.56 -9.65
CA ILE A 97 19.44 1.95 -9.48
C ILE A 97 20.34 2.13 -8.26
N VAL A 98 20.07 1.47 -7.13
CA VAL A 98 20.93 1.53 -5.93
C VAL A 98 22.31 0.91 -6.20
N ILE A 99 22.36 -0.22 -6.91
CA ILE A 99 23.64 -0.83 -7.31
C ILE A 99 24.34 0.08 -8.33
N GLY A 100 23.62 0.61 -9.31
CA GLY A 100 24.16 1.53 -10.30
C GLY A 100 24.76 2.79 -9.67
N SER A 101 24.05 3.41 -8.72
CA SER A 101 24.53 4.60 -8.02
C SER A 101 25.78 4.33 -7.19
N THR A 102 25.82 3.22 -6.46
CA THR A 102 26.99 2.84 -5.66
C THR A 102 28.21 2.55 -6.54
N VAL A 103 28.04 1.86 -7.67
CA VAL A 103 29.13 1.60 -8.62
C VAL A 103 29.64 2.88 -9.26
N ILE A 104 28.75 3.76 -9.75
CA ILE A 104 29.15 5.04 -10.35
C ILE A 104 29.92 5.88 -9.32
N SER A 105 29.44 5.95 -8.09
CA SER A 105 30.09 6.70 -7.01
C SER A 105 31.46 6.13 -6.66
N ALA A 106 31.62 4.80 -6.68
CA ALA A 106 32.91 4.15 -6.46
C ALA A 106 33.92 4.45 -7.59
N VAL A 107 33.45 4.57 -8.84
CA VAL A 107 34.31 4.84 -10.01
C VAL A 107 34.63 6.32 -10.16
N SER A 108 33.68 7.22 -9.91
CA SER A 108 33.85 8.66 -10.12
C SER A 108 34.70 9.33 -9.04
N GLY A 109 34.91 8.66 -7.89
CA GLY A 109 35.52 9.27 -6.71
C GLY A 109 34.75 10.47 -6.16
N SER A 110 33.56 10.74 -6.71
CA SER A 110 32.72 11.85 -6.31
C SER A 110 31.69 11.36 -5.29
N PRO A 111 31.57 12.01 -4.12
CA PRO A 111 30.60 11.63 -3.10
C PRO A 111 29.16 11.99 -3.49
N ASN A 112 28.89 12.25 -4.78
CA ASN A 112 27.60 12.74 -5.28
C ASN A 112 26.57 11.62 -5.46
N ILE A 113 26.57 10.67 -4.52
CA ILE A 113 25.65 9.53 -4.45
C ILE A 113 24.20 10.02 -4.38
N TYR A 114 23.97 11.19 -3.78
CA TYR A 114 22.64 11.71 -3.48
C TYR A 114 21.87 12.22 -4.69
N ALA A 115 22.52 12.78 -5.72
CA ALA A 115 21.85 13.23 -6.94
C ALA A 115 21.24 12.05 -7.73
N SER A 116 21.88 10.87 -7.64
CA SER A 116 21.41 9.65 -8.28
C SER A 116 20.22 8.98 -7.56
N SER A 117 19.91 9.41 -6.32
CA SER A 117 18.82 8.87 -5.49
C SER A 117 17.44 9.42 -5.84
N PHE A 118 17.36 10.51 -6.61
CA PHE A 118 16.09 11.15 -7.00
C PHE A 118 15.22 10.23 -7.87
N LEU A 119 15.79 9.78 -9.00
CA LEU A 119 15.09 8.98 -9.99
C LEU A 119 14.51 7.67 -9.41
N PRO A 120 15.27 6.89 -8.60
CA PRO A 120 14.72 5.67 -8.01
C PRO A 120 13.61 5.94 -7.02
N ALA A 121 13.66 7.04 -6.25
CA ALA A 121 12.58 7.39 -5.33
C ALA A 121 11.28 7.68 -6.09
N LEU A 122 11.36 8.43 -7.18
CA LEU A 122 10.21 8.78 -8.01
C LEU A 122 9.64 7.54 -8.74
N ILE A 123 10.50 6.72 -9.34
CA ILE A 123 10.11 5.46 -9.99
C ILE A 123 9.45 4.52 -8.98
N SER A 124 10.02 4.39 -7.78
CA SER A 124 9.47 3.54 -6.72
C SER A 124 8.11 4.04 -6.22
N SER A 125 7.92 5.36 -6.11
CA SER A 125 6.63 5.96 -5.75
C SER A 125 5.56 5.67 -6.81
N VAL A 126 5.89 5.86 -8.09
CA VAL A 126 4.98 5.58 -9.22
C VAL A 126 4.60 4.10 -9.26
N LEU A 127 5.60 3.20 -9.27
CA LEU A 127 5.35 1.78 -9.35
C LEU A 127 4.66 1.24 -8.10
N GLY A 128 5.10 1.67 -6.91
CA GLY A 128 4.49 1.29 -5.63
C GLY A 128 3.04 1.73 -5.53
N GLY A 129 2.71 2.96 -5.95
CA GLY A 129 1.34 3.44 -6.01
C GLY A 129 0.47 2.62 -6.97
N LEU A 130 0.99 2.22 -8.13
CA LEU A 130 0.27 1.35 -9.07
C LEU A 130 -0.07 -0.02 -8.47
N VAL A 131 0.82 -0.59 -7.66
CA VAL A 131 0.54 -1.86 -6.95
C VAL A 131 -0.76 -1.74 -6.14
N TYR A 132 -0.89 -0.67 -5.34
CA TYR A 132 -2.12 -0.43 -4.58
C TYR A 132 -3.33 -0.16 -5.47
N VAL A 133 -3.14 0.61 -6.55
CA VAL A 133 -4.22 0.91 -7.47
C VAL A 133 -4.81 -0.39 -8.03
N PHE A 134 -3.97 -1.26 -8.59
CA PHE A 134 -4.42 -2.54 -9.13
C PHE A 134 -4.98 -3.47 -8.06
N ALA A 135 -4.35 -3.52 -6.88
CA ALA A 135 -4.79 -4.36 -5.78
C ALA A 135 -6.22 -4.00 -5.32
N LEU A 136 -6.51 -2.71 -5.15
CA LEU A 136 -7.77 -2.25 -4.56
C LEU A 136 -8.88 -1.95 -5.59
N TYR A 137 -8.53 -1.76 -6.87
CA TYR A 137 -9.45 -1.25 -7.90
C TYR A 137 -10.81 -1.97 -7.94
N GLU A 138 -10.80 -3.30 -7.98
CA GLU A 138 -12.06 -4.08 -8.10
C GLU A 138 -12.81 -4.26 -6.79
N LEU A 139 -12.20 -3.99 -5.65
CA LEU A 139 -12.87 -4.07 -4.35
C LEU A 139 -13.63 -2.77 -3.99
N MET A 140 -13.50 -1.73 -4.82
CA MET A 140 -14.07 -0.43 -4.54
C MET A 140 -15.23 -0.06 -5.46
N ASP A 141 -16.10 0.79 -4.92
CA ASP A 141 -17.21 1.43 -5.60
C ASP A 141 -16.70 2.59 -6.49
N PRO A 142 -17.54 3.17 -7.37
CA PRO A 142 -17.12 4.25 -8.25
C PRO A 142 -16.53 5.46 -7.51
N LYS A 143 -17.05 5.80 -6.33
CA LYS A 143 -16.51 6.91 -5.53
C LYS A 143 -15.16 6.56 -4.91
N GLY A 144 -15.00 5.35 -4.37
CA GLY A 144 -13.71 4.86 -3.89
C GLY A 144 -12.65 4.83 -4.98
N ARG A 145 -13.00 4.50 -6.23
CA ARG A 145 -12.08 4.52 -7.39
C ARG A 145 -11.51 5.90 -7.66
N THR A 146 -12.34 6.93 -7.62
CA THR A 146 -11.86 8.31 -7.74
C THR A 146 -10.90 8.67 -6.60
N LEU A 147 -11.23 8.28 -5.36
CA LEU A 147 -10.38 8.55 -4.20
C LEU A 147 -9.01 7.87 -4.30
N LEU A 148 -8.96 6.63 -4.79
CA LEU A 148 -7.72 5.88 -5.03
C LEU A 148 -6.83 6.56 -6.08
N TYR A 149 -7.41 7.09 -7.17
CA TYR A 149 -6.65 7.87 -8.14
C TYR A 149 -6.14 9.19 -7.57
N ILE A 150 -6.93 9.87 -6.73
CA ILE A 150 -6.48 11.08 -6.03
C ILE A 150 -5.30 10.75 -5.10
N ALA A 151 -5.41 9.69 -4.29
CA ALA A 151 -4.32 9.25 -3.41
C ALA A 151 -3.04 8.93 -4.21
N TYR A 152 -3.19 8.26 -5.35
CA TYR A 152 -2.09 7.96 -6.25
C TYR A 152 -1.43 9.23 -6.82
N ILE A 153 -2.21 10.14 -7.41
CA ILE A 153 -1.69 11.41 -7.97
C ILE A 153 -1.02 12.26 -6.89
N VAL A 154 -1.64 12.38 -5.72
CA VAL A 154 -1.08 13.11 -4.57
C VAL A 154 0.24 12.48 -4.13
N SER A 155 0.35 11.15 -4.09
CA SER A 155 1.61 10.48 -3.73
C SER A 155 2.74 10.77 -4.71
N ILE A 156 2.45 10.81 -6.03
CA ILE A 156 3.43 11.20 -7.06
C ILE A 156 3.80 12.67 -6.90
N GLY A 157 2.83 13.56 -6.69
CA GLY A 157 3.06 14.98 -6.51
C GLY A 157 3.96 15.26 -5.30
N ILE A 158 3.72 14.57 -4.19
CA ILE A 158 4.55 14.67 -2.98
C ILE A 158 5.96 14.13 -3.27
N ALA A 159 6.09 12.99 -3.94
CA ALA A 159 7.40 12.46 -4.32
C ALA A 159 8.15 13.45 -5.21
N LEU A 160 7.51 14.04 -6.21
CA LEU A 160 8.10 15.05 -7.10
C LEU A 160 8.54 16.30 -6.33
N ILE A 161 7.67 16.90 -5.50
CA ILE A 161 7.98 18.08 -4.70
C ILE A 161 9.14 17.80 -3.74
N SER A 162 9.08 16.67 -3.02
CA SER A 162 10.13 16.28 -2.08
C SER A 162 11.47 16.13 -2.79
N SER A 163 11.44 15.53 -3.98
CA SER A 163 12.65 15.25 -4.71
C SER A 163 13.23 16.52 -5.39
N LEU A 164 12.38 17.42 -5.89
CA LEU A 164 12.80 18.76 -6.38
C LEU A 164 13.40 19.61 -5.27
N TYR A 165 12.82 19.54 -4.07
CA TYR A 165 13.29 20.29 -2.93
C TYR A 165 14.68 19.82 -2.47
N VAL A 166 14.88 18.50 -2.40
CA VAL A 166 16.19 17.90 -2.13
C VAL A 166 17.22 18.33 -3.18
N LEU A 167 16.83 18.37 -4.46
CA LEU A 167 17.73 18.81 -5.54
C LEU A 167 18.12 20.29 -5.41
N GLY A 168 17.18 21.17 -5.06
CA GLY A 168 17.46 22.60 -4.85
C GLY A 168 18.45 22.84 -3.70
N LEU A 169 18.27 22.13 -2.59
CA LEU A 169 19.18 22.19 -1.44
C LEU A 169 20.61 21.78 -1.81
N PHE A 170 20.77 20.79 -2.69
CA PHE A 170 22.10 20.39 -3.16
C PHE A 170 22.73 21.39 -4.13
N GLY A 171 21.92 22.11 -4.92
CA GLY A 171 22.41 23.19 -5.77
C GLY A 171 23.13 24.28 -4.96
N ASP A 172 22.55 24.67 -3.83
CA ASP A 172 23.14 25.69 -2.95
C ASP A 172 24.40 25.17 -2.21
N VAL A 173 24.42 23.89 -1.82
CA VAL A 173 25.55 23.29 -1.08
C VAL A 173 26.75 23.02 -1.98
N PHE A 174 26.54 22.61 -3.23
CA PHE A 174 27.62 22.26 -4.15
C PHE A 174 27.97 23.38 -5.16
N GLY A 175 27.14 24.42 -5.26
CA GLY A 175 27.43 25.62 -6.05
C GLY A 175 28.32 26.64 -5.34
N GLY A 176 28.44 26.56 -4.00
CA GLY A 176 29.35 27.37 -3.20
C GLY A 176 30.70 26.67 -2.95
N GLU A 177 31.78 27.44 -2.79
CA GLU A 177 33.06 26.89 -2.33
C GLU A 177 32.86 26.11 -1.03
N ILE A 178 33.30 24.85 -1.00
CA ILE A 178 33.19 23.96 0.16
C ILE A 178 34.12 24.51 1.25
N THR A 179 33.62 25.41 2.09
CA THR A 179 34.27 25.82 3.32
C THR A 179 33.93 24.81 4.41
N THR A 180 34.86 24.56 5.33
CA THR A 180 34.76 23.52 6.37
C THR A 180 33.66 23.76 7.42
N ASP A 181 32.87 24.84 7.31
CA ASP A 181 31.72 25.15 8.15
C ASP A 181 30.43 24.47 7.63
N LEU A 182 30.39 23.13 7.65
CA LEU A 182 29.17 22.37 7.29
C LEU A 182 28.05 22.42 8.35
N ALA A 183 28.30 22.97 9.53
CA ALA A 183 27.35 22.98 10.64
C ALA A 183 26.06 23.80 10.38
N PRO A 184 26.10 25.00 9.76
CA PRO A 184 24.89 25.81 9.53
C PRO A 184 24.01 25.27 8.39
N SER A 185 24.61 24.70 7.34
CA SER A 185 23.88 24.19 6.17
C SER A 185 23.12 22.90 6.48
N ALA A 186 23.68 22.02 7.31
CA ALA A 186 22.98 20.83 7.79
C ALA A 186 21.73 21.17 8.64
N MET A 187 21.79 22.23 9.45
CA MET A 187 20.64 22.68 10.27
C MET A 187 19.51 23.25 9.41
N ASN A 188 19.86 24.01 8.37
CA ASN A 188 18.89 24.50 7.37
C ASN A 188 18.26 23.34 6.58
N LEU A 189 19.00 22.26 6.31
CA LEU A 189 18.48 21.07 5.65
C LEU A 189 17.46 20.31 6.52
N VAL A 190 17.76 20.13 7.82
CA VAL A 190 16.87 19.43 8.76
C VAL A 190 15.57 20.20 8.99
N SER A 191 15.66 21.52 9.21
CA SER A 191 14.46 22.36 9.38
C SER A 191 13.60 22.39 8.11
N SER A 192 14.23 22.38 6.95
CA SER A 192 13.59 22.28 5.63
C SER A 192 12.90 20.93 5.40
N ALA A 193 13.54 19.82 5.80
CA ALA A 193 12.97 18.48 5.71
C ALA A 193 11.72 18.30 6.60
N SER A 194 11.65 18.99 7.73
CA SER A 194 10.47 18.91 8.63
C SER A 194 9.18 19.39 7.94
N LYS A 195 9.24 20.42 7.09
CA LYS A 195 8.07 20.93 6.37
C LYS A 195 7.51 19.93 5.37
N ILE A 196 8.37 19.10 4.77
CA ILE A 196 7.96 18.04 3.84
C ILE A 196 7.29 16.89 4.58
N SER A 197 7.69 16.60 5.82
CA SER A 197 7.14 15.46 6.57
C SER A 197 5.62 15.57 6.80
N VAL A 198 5.06 16.79 6.88
CA VAL A 198 3.61 17.03 6.95
C VAL A 198 2.90 16.49 5.71
N LEU A 199 3.50 16.62 4.52
CA LEU A 199 2.97 16.05 3.28
C LEU A 199 2.91 14.52 3.35
N GLY A 200 3.89 13.90 4.00
CA GLY A 200 3.91 12.46 4.24
C GLY A 200 2.72 11.96 5.06
N VAL A 201 2.29 12.72 6.06
CA VAL A 201 1.09 12.40 6.88
C VAL A 201 -0.17 12.44 6.01
N VAL A 202 -0.31 13.48 5.17
CA VAL A 202 -1.44 13.60 4.24
C VAL A 202 -1.51 12.39 3.31
N SER A 203 -0.38 12.01 2.69
CA SER A 203 -0.34 10.83 1.82
C SER A 203 -0.71 9.54 2.54
N SER A 204 -0.19 9.34 3.75
CA SER A 204 -0.45 8.14 4.55
C SER A 204 -1.93 8.02 4.93
N LEU A 205 -2.56 9.13 5.31
CA LEU A 205 -4.00 9.17 5.63
C LEU A 205 -4.86 8.89 4.40
N LEU A 206 -4.53 9.47 3.24
CA LEU A 206 -5.22 9.19 1.98
C LEU A 206 -5.17 7.69 1.66
N TRP A 207 -3.99 7.07 1.72
CA TRP A 207 -3.86 5.64 1.50
C TRP A 207 -4.62 4.82 2.54
N ALA A 208 -4.58 5.19 3.83
CA ALA A 208 -5.32 4.50 4.87
C ALA A 208 -6.83 4.54 4.62
N ILE A 209 -7.39 5.69 4.23
CA ILE A 209 -8.81 5.81 3.88
C ILE A 209 -9.14 4.94 2.67
N THR A 210 -8.29 4.92 1.63
CA THR A 210 -8.51 4.07 0.45
C THR A 210 -8.47 2.58 0.76
N ALA A 211 -7.65 2.14 1.73
CA ALA A 211 -7.62 0.75 2.21
C ALA A 211 -8.83 0.42 3.10
N TYR A 212 -9.34 1.39 3.86
CA TYR A 212 -10.47 1.21 4.77
C TYR A 212 -11.81 0.99 4.04
N ILE A 213 -12.04 1.68 2.92
CA ILE A 213 -13.29 1.55 2.14
C ILE A 213 -13.57 0.09 1.75
N PRO A 214 -12.70 -0.62 1.00
CA PRO A 214 -12.95 -2.01 0.63
C PRO A 214 -13.01 -2.93 1.85
N PHE A 215 -12.22 -2.68 2.90
CA PHE A 215 -12.30 -3.43 4.15
C PHE A 215 -13.71 -3.34 4.77
N LYS A 216 -14.27 -2.13 4.87
CA LYS A 216 -15.62 -1.89 5.39
C LYS A 216 -16.67 -2.61 4.54
N ARG A 217 -16.61 -2.50 3.22
CA ARG A 217 -17.57 -3.16 2.31
C ARG A 217 -17.57 -4.69 2.43
N ILE A 218 -16.38 -5.28 2.60
CA ILE A 218 -16.24 -6.73 2.85
C ILE A 218 -16.82 -7.09 4.22
N LYS A 219 -16.54 -6.29 5.26
CA LYS A 219 -17.08 -6.50 6.61
C LYS A 219 -18.62 -6.41 6.64
N ASP A 220 -19.18 -5.46 5.92
CA ASP A 220 -20.62 -5.21 5.85
C ASP A 220 -21.34 -6.23 4.94
N GLY A 221 -20.60 -7.11 4.26
CA GLY A 221 -21.16 -8.15 3.39
C GLY A 221 -21.64 -7.65 2.03
N GLU A 222 -21.36 -6.40 1.66
CA GLU A 222 -21.69 -5.84 0.34
C GLU A 222 -20.94 -6.56 -0.78
N ILE A 223 -19.71 -7.01 -0.49
CA ILE A 223 -18.89 -7.81 -1.40
C ILE A 223 -18.77 -9.21 -0.83
N VAL A 224 -19.53 -10.14 -1.38
CA VAL A 224 -19.53 -11.55 -0.95
C VAL A 224 -18.44 -12.32 -1.70
N ALA A 225 -17.56 -13.00 -0.96
CA ALA A 225 -16.60 -13.92 -1.55
C ALA A 225 -17.34 -15.07 -2.26
N LYS A 226 -16.86 -15.49 -3.44
CA LYS A 226 -17.49 -16.53 -4.27
C LYS A 226 -17.69 -17.86 -3.57
N ILE A 227 -16.88 -18.16 -2.55
CA ILE A 227 -16.94 -19.42 -1.82
C ILE A 227 -18.34 -19.60 -1.19
N LYS A 228 -18.96 -18.52 -0.71
CA LYS A 228 -20.34 -18.55 -0.19
C LYS A 228 -21.40 -18.77 -1.27
N THR A 229 -21.10 -18.50 -2.53
CA THR A 229 -22.06 -18.66 -3.63
C THR A 229 -22.13 -20.10 -4.12
N ASN A 230 -21.04 -20.87 -3.99
CA ASN A 230 -21.01 -22.28 -4.40
C ASN A 230 -21.65 -23.23 -3.38
N GLU A 231 -21.73 -22.86 -2.10
CA GLU A 231 -22.56 -23.59 -1.12
C GLU A 231 -24.06 -23.29 -1.28
N ILE A 232 -24.41 -22.24 -2.03
CA ILE A 232 -25.78 -22.00 -2.54
C ILE A 232 -25.82 -22.24 -4.06
N HIS A 233 -24.96 -23.13 -4.57
CA HIS A 233 -25.41 -23.95 -5.67
C HIS A 233 -26.26 -25.04 -5.04
N ILE A 234 -27.51 -24.66 -4.71
CA ILE A 234 -28.60 -25.64 -4.73
C ILE A 234 -28.57 -26.13 -6.17
N SER A 235 -27.83 -27.19 -6.42
CA SER A 235 -27.99 -28.00 -7.60
C SER A 235 -29.49 -28.32 -7.60
N LYS A 236 -30.17 -27.77 -8.61
CA LYS A 236 -31.62 -27.85 -8.71
C LYS A 236 -31.89 -29.13 -9.47
N ARG A 237 -32.11 -30.25 -8.78
CA ARG A 237 -32.74 -31.38 -9.43
C ARG A 237 -34.17 -31.03 -9.80
N ILE A 238 -34.62 -31.53 -10.94
CA ILE A 238 -36.01 -31.37 -11.39
C ILE A 238 -36.81 -32.52 -10.78
N CYS A 239 -37.91 -32.21 -10.08
CA CYS A 239 -38.76 -33.26 -9.54
C CYS A 239 -39.37 -34.11 -10.69
N PRO A 240 -39.15 -35.43 -10.74
CA PRO A 240 -39.69 -36.30 -11.81
C PRO A 240 -41.22 -36.38 -11.86
N ASN A 241 -41.95 -35.87 -10.86
CA ASN A 241 -43.41 -35.91 -10.82
C ASN A 241 -44.07 -34.61 -11.28
N CYS A 242 -43.55 -33.46 -10.84
CA CYS A 242 -44.16 -32.16 -11.14
C CYS A 242 -43.28 -31.24 -11.99
N SER A 243 -42.09 -31.69 -12.38
CA SER A 243 -41.12 -30.95 -13.20
C SER A 243 -40.69 -29.60 -12.65
N LYS A 244 -40.94 -29.32 -11.36
CA LYS A 244 -40.45 -28.12 -10.68
C LYS A 244 -39.03 -28.34 -10.15
N ASN A 245 -38.24 -27.27 -10.16
CA ASN A 245 -36.92 -27.23 -9.55
C ASN A 245 -37.05 -27.40 -8.04
N ILE A 246 -36.31 -28.34 -7.47
CA ILE A 246 -36.25 -28.59 -6.03
C ILE A 246 -34.80 -28.58 -5.54
N PRO A 247 -34.57 -28.37 -4.24
CA PRO A 247 -33.26 -28.56 -3.65
C PRO A 247 -32.78 -30.02 -3.75
N ASP A 248 -31.49 -30.22 -3.96
CA ASP A 248 -30.89 -31.56 -4.05
C ASP A 248 -30.97 -32.34 -2.73
N ASP A 249 -30.93 -31.64 -1.61
CA ASP A 249 -31.08 -32.16 -0.25
C ASP A 249 -32.54 -32.42 0.16
N ALA A 250 -33.52 -32.02 -0.67
CA ALA A 250 -34.93 -32.18 -0.32
C ALA A 250 -35.40 -33.62 -0.52
N ASN A 251 -35.52 -34.41 0.55
CA ASN A 251 -36.07 -35.78 0.50
C ASN A 251 -37.55 -35.86 0.09
N ILE A 252 -38.27 -34.74 0.13
CA ILE A 252 -39.68 -34.64 -0.26
C ILE A 252 -39.87 -33.40 -1.13
N CYS A 253 -40.57 -33.53 -2.25
CA CYS A 253 -40.89 -32.39 -3.11
C CYS A 253 -41.86 -31.42 -2.38
N PRO A 254 -41.49 -30.14 -2.18
CA PRO A 254 -42.36 -29.17 -1.51
C PRO A 254 -43.60 -28.79 -2.33
N TYR A 255 -43.61 -29.11 -3.62
CA TYR A 255 -44.71 -28.75 -4.53
C TYR A 255 -45.72 -29.87 -4.77
N CYS A 256 -45.31 -31.14 -4.69
CA CYS A 256 -46.19 -32.27 -4.99
C CYS A 256 -46.19 -33.37 -3.92
N GLY A 257 -45.37 -33.24 -2.86
CA GLY A 257 -45.30 -34.20 -1.76
C GLY A 257 -44.62 -35.53 -2.09
N LYS A 258 -44.11 -35.73 -3.32
CA LYS A 258 -43.42 -36.97 -3.68
C LYS A 258 -42.14 -37.12 -2.87
N GLN A 259 -42.03 -38.24 -2.16
CA GLN A 259 -40.81 -38.65 -1.47
C GLN A 259 -39.82 -39.23 -2.49
N PHE A 260 -38.54 -38.90 -2.33
CA PHE A 260 -37.46 -39.47 -3.13
C PHE A 260 -36.81 -40.58 -2.31
N GLU A 261 -36.73 -41.78 -2.87
CA GLU A 261 -35.98 -42.86 -2.25
C GLU A 261 -34.52 -42.42 -2.16
N SER A 262 -34.00 -42.30 -0.94
CA SER A 262 -32.58 -42.08 -0.72
C SER A 262 -31.87 -43.36 -1.16
N PHE A 263 -31.27 -43.34 -2.35
CA PHE A 263 -30.36 -44.40 -2.75
C PHE A 263 -29.16 -44.35 -1.79
N LEU A 264 -29.19 -45.23 -0.79
CA LEU A 264 -28.08 -45.57 0.11
C LEU A 264 -26.90 -46.13 -0.69
#